data_AF-A0A494SVY5-F1
#
_entry.id   AF-A0A494SVY5-F1
#
_cell.length_a   1.000
_cell.length_b   1.000
_cell.length_c   1.000
_cell.angle_alpha   90.00
_cell.angle_beta   90.00
_cell.angle_gamma   90.00
#
_symmetry.space_group_name_H-M   'P 1'
#
loop_
_entity.id
_entity.type
_entity.pdbx_description
1 polymer ?
#
loop_
_entity_poly.entity_id
_entity_poly.type
_entity_poly.pdbx_seq_one_letter_code
_entity_poly.pdbx_strand_id
1 'polypeptide(L)'
;MSYDLFSKTDPQAHADFFAAEAAGLAWLRDAGATVVDVVDVGPTRIDLARLTSSSPTVGAARRFGSELSVMHDAGARRFGCPPDRFDGQMFIGSRPMSSVEYDSWGEFYAAERVLPFLRLAVKAGNISARDAADVERVCAAVGDGAFDDGDPPSRIHGDLWSGNVVWTHGGAVMIDPAAHGGHRETDLAMLALFGLPLLPEVLQGYCATRAPRDGWEERVPLHQLHPLAVHAAGHGPSYGSELHRAARAVERLL
;
A
#
# COMPACT_ATOMS: atom_id res chain seq x y z
N MET A 1 1.11 3.87 33.67
CA MET A 1 1.49 2.53 33.16
C MET A 1 2.76 2.71 32.36
N SER A 2 3.81 1.92 32.62
CA SER A 2 5.03 1.94 31.80
C SER A 2 4.69 1.20 30.52
N TYR A 3 4.64 1.89 29.38
CA TYR A 3 4.54 1.21 28.09
C TYR A 3 5.88 0.53 27.81
N ASP A 4 5.85 -0.74 27.40
CA ASP A 4 6.98 -1.33 26.71
C ASP A 4 6.99 -0.79 25.28
N LEU A 5 8.07 -0.11 24.90
CA LEU A 5 8.14 0.70 23.69
C LEU A 5 9.02 0.04 22.64
N PHE A 6 8.64 0.23 21.37
CA PHE A 6 9.48 0.01 20.21
C PHE A 6 9.78 1.35 19.55
N SER A 7 11.06 1.75 19.57
CA SER A 7 11.50 3.04 19.02
C SER A 7 12.17 2.84 17.66
N LYS A 8 11.74 3.59 16.65
CA LYS A 8 12.50 3.79 15.41
C LYS A 8 13.19 5.15 15.48
N THR A 9 14.46 5.19 15.09
CA THR A 9 15.25 6.43 15.09
C THR A 9 16.09 6.52 13.82
N ASP A 10 16.07 7.68 13.17
CA ASP A 10 16.96 7.98 12.07
C ASP A 10 17.31 9.48 12.11
N PRO A 11 18.55 9.84 12.50
CA PRO A 11 19.01 11.23 12.54
C PRO A 11 19.06 11.91 11.17
N GLN A 12 19.03 11.15 10.08
CA GLN A 12 19.11 11.65 8.70
C GLN A 12 17.74 11.63 8.01
N ALA A 13 16.68 11.18 8.68
CA ALA A 13 15.35 11.18 8.13
C ALA A 13 14.89 12.60 7.78
N HIS A 14 14.08 12.69 6.73
CA HIS A 14 13.34 13.92 6.44
C HIS A 14 12.45 14.29 7.64
N ALA A 15 12.28 15.58 7.93
CA ALA A 15 11.53 16.05 9.10
C ALA A 15 10.08 15.51 9.15
N ASP A 16 9.49 15.29 7.98
CA ASP A 16 8.13 14.76 7.83
C ASP A 16 8.03 13.22 7.91
N PHE A 17 9.16 12.49 7.89
CA PHE A 17 9.15 11.04 7.71
C PHE A 17 8.33 10.30 8.77
N PHE A 18 8.67 10.52 10.05
CA PHE A 18 7.96 9.91 11.16
C PHE A 18 6.58 10.55 11.40
N ALA A 19 6.42 11.83 11.05
CA ALA A 19 5.13 12.52 11.13
C ALA A 19 4.12 11.95 10.12
N ALA A 20 4.57 11.59 8.91
CA ALA A 20 3.76 10.95 7.88
C ALA A 20 3.29 9.56 8.33
N GLU A 21 4.18 8.75 8.92
CA GLU A 21 3.82 7.43 9.47
C GLU A 21 2.77 7.59 10.59
N ALA A 22 3.00 8.50 11.54
CA ALA A 22 2.07 8.75 12.64
C ALA A 22 0.70 9.25 12.14
N ALA A 23 0.68 10.17 11.17
CA ALA A 23 -0.54 10.65 10.56
C ALA A 23 -1.30 9.55 9.81
N GLY A 24 -0.59 8.69 9.08
CA GLY A 24 -1.15 7.52 8.41
C GLY A 24 -1.79 6.55 9.41
N LEU A 25 -1.07 6.18 10.47
CA LEU A 25 -1.59 5.31 11.52
C LEU A 25 -2.86 5.90 12.17
N ALA A 26 -2.85 7.18 12.53
CA ALA A 26 -4.04 7.83 13.10
C ALA A 26 -5.23 7.80 12.12
N TRP A 27 -5.00 8.14 10.85
CA TRP A 27 -6.05 8.23 9.84
C TRP A 27 -6.67 6.87 9.47
N LEU A 28 -5.87 5.80 9.47
CA LEU A 28 -6.38 4.44 9.29
C LEU A 28 -7.13 3.95 10.54
N ARG A 29 -6.64 4.25 11.75
CA ARG A 29 -7.35 3.93 13.01
C ARG A 29 -8.74 4.56 13.05
N ASP A 30 -8.84 5.83 12.66
CA ASP A 30 -10.12 6.56 12.60
C ASP A 30 -11.13 5.93 11.61
N ALA A 31 -10.64 5.13 10.66
CA ALA A 31 -11.45 4.36 9.72
C ALA A 31 -11.77 2.93 10.20
N GLY A 32 -11.40 2.58 11.42
CA GLY A 32 -11.71 1.27 12.03
C GLY A 32 -10.62 0.22 11.86
N ALA A 33 -9.42 0.60 11.40
CA ALA A 33 -8.30 -0.31 11.26
C ALA A 33 -7.61 -0.60 12.60
N THR A 34 -7.21 -1.86 12.80
CA THR A 34 -6.30 -2.25 13.88
C THR A 34 -4.85 -1.94 13.47
N VAL A 35 -4.31 -0.83 13.95
CA VAL A 35 -2.93 -0.37 13.70
C VAL A 35 -2.16 -0.20 15.01
N VAL A 36 -0.83 -0.19 14.92
CA VAL A 36 0.02 0.03 16.10
C VAL A 36 -0.21 1.40 16.75
N ASP A 37 -0.15 1.45 18.07
CA ASP A 37 -0.28 2.69 18.84
C ASP A 37 0.99 3.51 18.79
N VAL A 38 0.83 4.79 18.43
CA VAL A 38 1.90 5.79 18.49
C VAL A 38 1.88 6.40 19.89
N VAL A 39 2.99 6.27 20.61
CA VAL A 39 3.15 6.81 21.97
C VAL A 39 3.76 8.22 21.93
N ASP A 40 4.76 8.41 21.08
CA ASP A 40 5.39 9.72 20.84
C ASP A 40 5.95 9.79 19.41
N VAL A 41 6.03 11.00 18.85
CA VAL A 41 6.60 11.24 17.52
C VAL A 41 7.43 12.52 17.52
N GLY A 42 8.61 12.44 16.93
CA GLY A 42 9.51 13.57 16.74
C GLY A 42 10.14 13.58 15.34
N PRO A 43 10.94 14.60 15.01
CA PRO A 43 11.47 14.78 13.66
C PRO A 43 12.41 13.65 13.19
N THR A 44 13.04 12.94 14.14
CA THR A 44 14.01 11.87 13.87
C THR A 44 13.69 10.58 14.63
N ARG A 45 12.48 10.46 15.19
CA ARG A 45 12.04 9.26 15.91
C ARG A 45 10.53 9.06 15.92
N ILE A 46 10.11 7.82 16.07
CA ILE A 46 8.74 7.46 16.48
C ILE A 46 8.82 6.36 17.55
N ASP A 47 8.07 6.54 18.63
CA ASP A 47 7.92 5.56 19.69
C ASP A 47 6.54 4.90 19.58
N LEU A 48 6.54 3.59 19.41
CA LEU A 48 5.35 2.77 19.19
C LEU A 48 5.14 1.82 20.36
N ALA A 49 3.89 1.43 20.61
CA ALA A 49 3.60 0.34 21.54
C ALA A 49 4.23 -0.96 21.04
N ARG A 50 4.97 -1.66 21.92
CA ARG A 50 5.58 -2.94 21.55
C ARG A 50 4.52 -4.01 21.33
N LEU A 51 4.54 -4.61 20.15
CA LEU A 51 3.71 -5.77 19.81
C LEU A 51 4.43 -7.07 20.18
N THR A 52 3.66 -8.06 20.66
CA THR A 52 4.16 -9.43 20.89
C THR A 52 3.56 -10.35 19.85
N SER A 53 4.41 -10.86 18.96
CA SER A 53 3.99 -11.72 17.87
C SER A 53 3.44 -13.06 18.37
N SER A 54 2.45 -13.59 17.66
CA SER A 54 1.90 -14.92 17.84
C SER A 54 1.55 -15.54 16.49
N SER A 55 1.28 -16.85 16.46
CA SER A 55 0.81 -17.50 15.24
C SER A 55 -0.58 -16.96 14.82
N PRO A 56 -0.83 -16.78 13.52
CA PRO A 56 -2.16 -16.43 13.02
C PRO A 56 -3.16 -17.55 13.30
N THR A 57 -4.43 -17.19 13.48
CA THR A 57 -5.55 -18.13 13.55
C THR A 57 -6.57 -17.80 12.47
N VAL A 58 -7.35 -18.78 12.02
CA VAL A 58 -8.42 -18.58 11.04
C VAL A 58 -9.40 -17.49 11.48
N GLY A 59 -9.74 -17.45 12.78
CA GLY A 59 -10.62 -16.43 13.34
C GLY A 59 -10.02 -15.02 13.30
N ALA A 60 -8.72 -14.89 13.62
CA ALA A 60 -8.02 -13.61 13.52
C ALA A 60 -7.89 -13.15 12.06
N ALA A 61 -7.62 -14.07 11.13
CA ALA A 61 -7.51 -13.79 9.71
C ALA A 61 -8.84 -13.28 9.11
N ARG A 62 -9.96 -13.95 9.40
CA ARG A 62 -11.27 -13.47 8.96
C ARG A 62 -11.62 -12.10 9.54
N ARG A 63 -11.34 -11.86 10.83
CA ARG A 63 -11.56 -10.54 11.45
C ARG A 63 -10.71 -9.46 10.77
N PHE A 64 -9.43 -9.73 10.54
CA PHE A 64 -8.54 -8.81 9.83
C PHE A 64 -9.09 -8.44 8.45
N GLY A 65 -9.56 -9.43 7.68
CA GLY A 65 -10.23 -9.18 6.41
C GLY A 65 -11.44 -8.25 6.53
N SER A 66 -12.32 -8.49 7.51
CA SER A 66 -13.48 -7.62 7.73
C SER A 66 -13.10 -6.20 8.17
N GLU A 67 -12.10 -6.06 9.05
CA GLU A 67 -11.56 -4.76 9.48
C GLU A 67 -10.95 -3.98 8.31
N LEU A 68 -10.23 -4.64 7.40
CA LEU A 68 -9.73 -4.02 6.16
C LEU A 68 -10.87 -3.52 5.26
N SER A 69 -11.95 -4.29 5.12
CA SER A 69 -13.11 -3.84 4.34
C SER A 69 -13.76 -2.60 4.94
N VAL A 70 -13.89 -2.54 6.28
CA VAL A 70 -14.43 -1.37 6.98
C VAL A 70 -13.52 -0.15 6.77
N MET A 71 -12.19 -0.33 6.90
CA MET A 71 -11.21 0.72 6.66
C MET A 71 -11.33 1.30 5.25
N HIS A 72 -11.41 0.44 4.22
CA HIS A 72 -11.56 0.89 2.84
C HIS A 72 -12.89 1.62 2.61
N ASP A 73 -13.98 1.14 3.20
CA ASP A 73 -15.32 1.72 3.06
C ASP A 73 -15.50 3.07 3.78
N ALA A 74 -14.61 3.42 4.72
CA ALA A 74 -14.59 4.75 5.31
C ALA A 74 -14.28 5.86 4.28
N GLY A 75 -13.63 5.50 3.17
CA GLY A 75 -13.39 6.38 2.03
C GLY A 75 -12.35 7.47 2.26
N ALA A 76 -11.92 8.08 1.15
CA ALA A 76 -10.99 9.20 1.11
C ALA A 76 -11.52 10.29 0.17
N ARG A 77 -10.98 11.51 0.31
CA ARG A 77 -11.46 12.68 -0.45
C ARG A 77 -11.20 12.54 -1.95
N ARG A 78 -9.99 12.12 -2.31
CA ARG A 78 -9.47 12.03 -3.69
C ARG A 78 -8.46 10.90 -3.81
N PHE A 79 -8.20 10.44 -5.02
CA PHE A 79 -7.02 9.61 -5.26
C PHE A 79 -5.76 10.43 -5.06
N GLY A 80 -4.78 9.88 -4.35
CA GLY A 80 -3.51 10.54 -4.02
C GLY A 80 -3.54 11.43 -2.78
N CYS A 81 -4.71 11.73 -2.19
CA CYS A 81 -4.77 12.63 -1.05
C CYS A 81 -4.00 12.04 0.16
N PRO A 82 -3.28 12.88 0.91
CA PRO A 82 -2.61 12.46 2.14
C PRO A 82 -3.64 12.18 3.25
N PRO A 83 -3.20 11.60 4.38
CA PRO A 83 -4.00 11.56 5.60
C PRO A 83 -4.59 12.93 5.94
N ASP A 84 -5.83 12.96 6.43
CA ASP A 84 -6.49 14.23 6.73
C ASP A 84 -5.68 15.05 7.74
N ARG A 85 -5.54 16.36 7.47
CA ARG A 85 -4.77 17.32 8.28
C ARG A 85 -3.25 17.12 8.27
N PHE A 86 -2.72 16.25 7.40
CA PHE A 86 -1.29 16.18 7.11
C PHE A 86 -0.97 16.91 5.79
N ASP A 87 -0.07 17.89 5.85
CA ASP A 87 0.34 18.73 4.71
C ASP A 87 1.83 18.58 4.37
N GLY A 88 2.53 17.66 5.03
CA GLY A 88 3.93 17.34 4.78
C GLY A 88 4.15 16.36 3.62
N GLN A 89 5.41 15.99 3.40
CA GLN A 89 5.79 15.01 2.39
C GLN A 89 5.32 13.59 2.78
N MET A 90 4.76 12.84 1.83
CA MET A 90 4.47 11.41 2.01
C MET A 90 5.67 10.55 1.60
N PHE A 91 5.70 9.31 2.07
CA PHE A 91 6.79 8.38 1.81
C PHE A 91 6.29 6.97 1.48
N ILE A 92 7.09 6.23 0.70
CA ILE A 92 7.03 4.78 0.55
C ILE A 92 8.45 4.22 0.74
N GLY A 93 8.64 3.41 1.77
CA GLY A 93 9.99 3.20 2.33
C GLY A 93 10.64 4.55 2.64
N SER A 94 11.93 4.74 2.32
CA SER A 94 12.64 6.01 2.51
C SER A 94 12.48 7.01 1.37
N ARG A 95 11.58 6.76 0.41
CA ARG A 95 11.44 7.57 -0.81
C ARG A 95 10.25 8.50 -0.72
N PRO A 96 10.38 9.76 -1.22
CA PRO A 96 9.24 10.65 -1.37
C PRO A 96 8.17 10.02 -2.25
N MET A 97 6.91 10.18 -1.85
CA MET A 97 5.72 9.80 -2.58
C MET A 97 4.83 11.02 -2.77
N SER A 98 4.27 11.18 -3.97
CA SER A 98 3.45 12.35 -4.32
C SER A 98 2.08 12.34 -3.64
N SER A 99 1.62 13.54 -3.27
CA SER A 99 0.30 13.86 -2.72
C SER A 99 -0.59 14.63 -3.69
N VAL A 100 -0.25 14.68 -4.98
CA VAL A 100 -1.10 15.30 -6.00
C VAL A 100 -2.42 14.52 -6.12
N GLU A 101 -3.53 15.25 -6.09
CA GLU A 101 -4.88 14.68 -6.04
C GLU A 101 -5.54 14.59 -7.42
N TYR A 102 -6.23 13.47 -7.67
CA TYR A 102 -6.92 13.18 -8.93
C TYR A 102 -8.37 12.77 -8.70
N ASP A 103 -9.20 12.91 -9.73
CA ASP A 103 -10.56 12.35 -9.78
C ASP A 103 -10.57 10.94 -10.40
N SER A 104 -9.72 10.69 -11.42
CA SER A 104 -9.53 9.36 -12.02
C SER A 104 -8.49 8.56 -11.24
N TRP A 105 -8.79 7.28 -11.01
CA TRP A 105 -7.83 6.37 -10.39
C TRP A 105 -6.69 6.04 -11.34
N GLY A 106 -6.99 5.70 -12.59
CA GLY A 106 -6.02 5.32 -13.61
C GLY A 106 -5.00 6.43 -13.88
N GLU A 107 -5.44 7.68 -14.01
CA GLU A 107 -4.56 8.84 -14.18
C GLU A 107 -3.60 8.98 -13.00
N PHE A 108 -4.12 8.97 -11.77
CA PHE A 108 -3.33 8.99 -10.53
C PHE A 108 -2.33 7.84 -10.47
N TYR A 109 -2.80 6.62 -10.70
CA TYR A 109 -2.01 5.41 -10.46
C TYR A 109 -0.84 5.33 -11.45
N ALA A 110 -1.09 5.64 -12.73
CA ALA A 110 -0.03 5.69 -13.73
C ALA A 110 0.98 6.82 -13.42
N ALA A 111 0.51 8.05 -13.24
CA ALA A 111 1.36 9.24 -13.14
C ALA A 111 2.13 9.34 -11.81
N GLU A 112 1.48 9.00 -10.69
CA GLU A 112 1.98 9.28 -9.34
C GLU A 112 2.44 8.03 -8.58
N ARG A 113 2.12 6.83 -9.07
CA ARG A 113 2.50 5.56 -8.41
C ARG A 113 3.41 4.69 -9.25
N VAL A 114 3.15 4.46 -10.54
CA VAL A 114 3.99 3.53 -11.33
C VAL A 114 5.17 4.25 -12.01
N LEU A 115 4.89 5.25 -12.84
CA LEU A 115 5.89 5.88 -13.71
C LEU A 115 7.07 6.53 -12.94
N PRO A 116 6.89 7.22 -11.80
CA PRO A 116 8.00 7.82 -11.07
C PRO A 116 9.03 6.78 -10.61
N PHE A 117 8.56 5.63 -10.11
CA PHE A 117 9.42 4.56 -9.62
C PHE A 117 10.00 3.72 -10.76
N LEU A 118 9.26 3.55 -11.87
CA LEU A 118 9.80 2.95 -13.09
C LEU A 118 11.03 3.71 -13.60
N ARG A 119 10.95 5.05 -13.68
CA ARG A 119 12.10 5.89 -14.07
C ARG A 119 13.31 5.67 -13.18
N LEU A 120 13.08 5.54 -11.86
CA LEU A 120 14.14 5.23 -10.90
C LEU A 120 14.72 3.82 -11.09
N ALA A 121 13.88 2.83 -11.40
CA ALA A 121 14.32 1.46 -11.72
C ALA A 121 15.16 1.40 -12.99
N VAL A 122 14.78 2.13 -14.04
CA VAL A 122 15.57 2.27 -15.28
C VAL A 122 16.92 2.90 -14.96
N LYS A 123 16.93 4.01 -14.20
CA LYS A 123 18.16 4.69 -13.79
C LYS A 123 19.09 3.79 -12.96
N ALA A 124 18.51 2.93 -12.12
CA ALA A 124 19.25 1.96 -11.32
C ALA A 124 19.76 0.75 -12.13
N GLY A 125 19.35 0.59 -13.39
CA GLY A 125 19.70 -0.57 -14.22
C GLY A 125 18.95 -1.85 -13.82
N ASN A 126 17.87 -1.75 -13.05
CA ASN A 126 17.11 -2.89 -12.55
C ASN A 126 15.99 -3.34 -13.50
N ILE A 127 15.74 -2.59 -14.58
CA ILE A 127 14.84 -2.97 -15.67
C ILE A 127 15.43 -2.47 -16.98
N SER A 128 15.31 -3.27 -18.05
CA SER A 128 15.81 -2.88 -19.37
C SER A 128 14.92 -1.79 -19.98
N ALA A 129 15.48 -0.98 -20.90
CA ALA A 129 14.70 0.05 -21.60
C ALA A 129 13.54 -0.55 -22.41
N ARG A 130 13.72 -1.77 -22.95
CA ARG A 130 12.68 -2.49 -23.69
C ARG A 130 11.52 -2.88 -22.77
N ASP A 131 11.83 -3.47 -21.61
CA ASP A 131 10.80 -3.93 -20.68
C ASP A 131 10.10 -2.74 -20.01
N ALA A 132 10.82 -1.65 -19.74
CA ALA A 132 10.23 -0.41 -19.26
C ALA A 132 9.23 0.19 -20.27
N ALA A 133 9.54 0.15 -21.58
CA ALA A 133 8.62 0.62 -22.61
C ALA A 133 7.30 -0.19 -22.65
N ASP A 134 7.32 -1.46 -22.27
CA ASP A 134 6.10 -2.26 -22.12
C ASP A 134 5.26 -1.80 -20.92
N VAL A 135 5.92 -1.51 -19.79
CA VAL A 135 5.26 -0.95 -18.60
C VAL A 135 4.66 0.43 -18.91
N GLU A 136 5.37 1.28 -19.64
CA GLU A 136 4.90 2.61 -20.06
C GLU A 136 3.64 2.53 -20.93
N ARG A 137 3.58 1.59 -21.90
CA ARG A 137 2.38 1.40 -22.73
C ARG A 137 1.17 0.98 -21.92
N VAL A 138 1.36 0.08 -20.95
CA VAL A 138 0.28 -0.31 -20.04
C VAL A 138 -0.13 0.88 -19.17
N CYS A 139 0.81 1.65 -18.64
CA CYS A 139 0.51 2.85 -17.86
C CYS A 139 -0.25 3.90 -18.68
N ALA A 140 0.02 4.02 -19.98
CA ALA A 140 -0.75 4.91 -20.86
C ALA A 140 -2.22 4.48 -20.94
N ALA A 141 -2.49 3.19 -21.20
CA ALA A 141 -3.86 2.67 -21.24
C ALA A 141 -4.58 2.78 -19.88
N VAL A 142 -3.87 2.51 -18.78
CA VAL A 142 -4.40 2.70 -17.41
C VAL A 142 -4.71 4.18 -17.18
N GLY A 143 -3.81 5.09 -17.55
CA GLY A 143 -3.98 6.53 -17.42
C GLY A 143 -5.13 7.10 -18.25
N ASP A 144 -5.43 6.48 -19.39
CA ASP A 144 -6.59 6.80 -20.24
C ASP A 144 -7.92 6.23 -19.67
N GLY A 145 -7.89 5.60 -18.49
CA GLY A 145 -9.07 5.13 -17.78
C GLY A 145 -9.55 3.73 -18.16
N ALA A 146 -8.74 2.91 -18.84
CA ALA A 146 -9.14 1.56 -19.25
C ALA A 146 -9.59 0.64 -18.10
N PHE A 147 -9.16 0.94 -16.87
CA PHE A 147 -9.51 0.22 -15.66
C PHE A 147 -10.22 1.08 -14.62
N ASP A 148 -10.65 2.29 -14.97
CA ASP A 148 -11.49 3.08 -14.08
C ASP A 148 -12.87 2.41 -13.95
N ASP A 149 -13.27 2.14 -12.70
CA ASP A 149 -14.48 1.37 -12.41
C ASP A 149 -15.55 2.17 -11.65
N GLY A 150 -15.26 3.44 -11.34
CA GLY A 150 -16.13 4.35 -10.60
C GLY A 150 -16.19 4.09 -9.10
N ASP A 151 -15.36 3.19 -8.57
CA ASP A 151 -15.26 2.97 -7.14
C ASP A 151 -14.60 4.18 -6.45
N PRO A 152 -15.18 4.73 -5.38
CA PRO A 152 -14.62 5.91 -4.73
C PRO A 152 -13.24 5.61 -4.10
N PRO A 153 -12.40 6.66 -3.95
CA PRO A 153 -11.14 6.55 -3.24
C PRO A 153 -11.34 5.94 -1.84
N SER A 154 -10.53 4.94 -1.50
CA SER A 154 -10.48 4.27 -0.21
C SER A 154 -9.29 4.77 0.61
N ARG A 155 -9.36 4.71 1.93
CA ARG A 155 -8.17 4.86 2.77
C ARG A 155 -7.38 3.56 2.72
N ILE A 156 -6.29 3.53 1.96
CA ILE A 156 -5.45 2.34 1.88
C ILE A 156 -4.23 2.48 2.78
N HIS A 157 -3.72 1.36 3.25
CA HIS A 157 -2.43 1.27 3.93
C HIS A 157 -1.29 1.64 3.00
N GLY A 158 -1.36 1.24 1.72
CA GLY A 158 -0.45 1.68 0.66
C GLY A 158 0.88 0.91 0.59
N ASP A 159 1.23 0.16 1.64
CA ASP A 159 2.36 -0.78 1.71
C ASP A 159 1.99 -2.08 2.43
N LEU A 160 0.79 -2.63 2.19
CA LEU A 160 0.27 -3.75 2.98
C LEU A 160 0.77 -5.12 2.51
N TRP A 161 2.05 -5.41 2.74
CA TRP A 161 2.59 -6.76 2.56
C TRP A 161 2.69 -7.51 3.89
N SER A 162 3.03 -8.80 3.84
CA SER A 162 3.05 -9.67 5.03
C SER A 162 3.98 -9.21 6.14
N GLY A 163 5.06 -8.47 5.84
CA GLY A 163 5.94 -7.87 6.85
C GLY A 163 5.29 -6.73 7.64
N ASN A 164 4.29 -6.06 7.07
CA ASN A 164 3.55 -4.97 7.69
C ASN A 164 2.26 -5.45 8.39
N VAL A 165 2.08 -6.78 8.52
CA VAL A 165 1.00 -7.40 9.28
C VAL A 165 1.57 -8.21 10.43
N VAL A 166 1.45 -7.67 11.65
CA VAL A 166 1.92 -8.34 12.87
C VAL A 166 0.77 -9.09 13.52
N TRP A 167 0.83 -10.41 13.49
CA TRP A 167 -0.13 -11.26 14.20
C TRP A 167 0.17 -11.24 15.71
N THR A 168 -0.82 -10.90 16.51
CA THR A 168 -0.76 -10.89 17.97
C THR A 168 -1.88 -11.75 18.56
N HIS A 169 -1.84 -11.98 19.88
CA HIS A 169 -2.92 -12.68 20.58
C HIS A 169 -4.28 -11.97 20.45
N GLY A 170 -4.28 -10.65 20.19
CA GLY A 170 -5.49 -9.85 19.97
C GLY A 170 -6.00 -9.88 18.53
N GLY A 171 -5.18 -10.26 17.55
CA GLY A 171 -5.50 -10.15 16.13
C GLY A 171 -4.32 -9.65 15.30
N ALA A 172 -4.58 -9.37 14.03
CA ALA A 172 -3.59 -8.74 13.15
C ALA A 172 -3.51 -7.24 13.46
N VAL A 173 -2.30 -6.70 13.53
CA VAL A 173 -2.03 -5.28 13.73
C VAL A 173 -1.17 -4.79 12.57
N MET A 174 -1.61 -3.74 11.88
CA MET A 174 -0.86 -3.14 10.78
C MET A 174 0.17 -2.13 11.29
N ILE A 175 1.31 -2.07 10.59
CA ILE A 175 2.44 -1.19 10.89
C ILE A 175 2.98 -0.58 9.60
N ASP A 176 3.72 0.52 9.72
CA ASP A 176 4.50 1.12 8.63
C ASP A 176 3.67 1.51 7.38
N PRO A 177 2.55 2.23 7.55
CA PRO A 177 1.72 2.63 6.41
C PRO A 177 2.38 3.69 5.54
N ALA A 178 2.17 3.55 4.23
CA ALA A 178 2.28 4.63 3.26
C ALA A 178 0.86 5.15 2.92
N ALA A 179 0.10 5.53 3.96
CA ALA A 179 -1.34 5.73 3.86
C ALA A 179 -1.73 6.89 2.93
N HIS A 180 -2.71 6.66 2.07
CA HIS A 180 -3.26 7.68 1.17
C HIS A 180 -4.64 7.26 0.63
N GLY A 181 -5.31 8.20 -0.05
CA GLY A 181 -6.49 7.88 -0.86
C GLY A 181 -6.10 7.06 -2.09
N GLY A 182 -6.59 5.84 -2.22
CA GLY A 182 -6.22 4.91 -3.30
C GLY A 182 -7.34 3.93 -3.65
N HIS A 183 -7.05 2.99 -4.55
CA HIS A 183 -7.98 1.91 -4.88
C HIS A 183 -7.77 0.73 -3.93
N ARG A 184 -8.83 0.26 -3.28
CA ARG A 184 -8.80 -0.80 -2.25
C ARG A 184 -8.21 -2.14 -2.71
N GLU A 185 -8.35 -2.48 -3.99
CA GLU A 185 -7.72 -3.69 -4.53
C GLU A 185 -6.17 -3.63 -4.45
N THR A 186 -5.58 -2.45 -4.28
CA THR A 186 -4.13 -2.27 -4.10
C THR A 186 -3.59 -2.99 -2.86
N ASP A 187 -4.24 -2.81 -1.72
CA ASP A 187 -3.83 -3.47 -0.48
C ASP A 187 -4.02 -4.99 -0.56
N LEU A 188 -5.11 -5.47 -1.17
CA LEU A 188 -5.35 -6.90 -1.39
C LEU A 188 -4.29 -7.53 -2.31
N ALA A 189 -3.93 -6.83 -3.38
CA ALA A 189 -2.91 -7.26 -4.31
C ALA A 189 -1.50 -7.26 -3.68
N MET A 190 -1.23 -6.33 -2.76
CA MET A 190 0.04 -6.29 -2.02
C MET A 190 0.16 -7.45 -1.02
N LEU A 191 -0.93 -7.81 -0.33
CA LEU A 191 -0.96 -9.00 0.53
C LEU A 191 -0.69 -10.30 -0.25
N ALA A 192 -1.14 -10.36 -1.51
CA ALA A 192 -0.91 -11.50 -2.40
C ALA A 192 0.53 -11.56 -2.94
N LEU A 193 1.19 -10.41 -3.15
CA LEU A 193 2.48 -10.32 -3.86
C LEU A 193 3.60 -11.12 -3.19
N PHE A 194 3.71 -11.03 -1.87
CA PHE A 194 4.71 -11.76 -1.07
C PHE A 194 4.11 -12.89 -0.24
N GLY A 195 2.80 -13.09 -0.34
CA GLY A 195 2.03 -14.07 0.42
C GLY A 195 1.83 -13.67 1.89
N LEU A 196 0.57 -13.66 2.33
CA LEU A 196 0.18 -13.54 3.73
C LEU A 196 -0.26 -14.91 4.27
N PRO A 197 0.16 -15.32 5.48
CA PRO A 197 -0.42 -16.49 6.15
C PRO A 197 -1.95 -16.38 6.25
N LEU A 198 -2.66 -17.44 5.87
CA LEU A 198 -4.12 -17.51 5.86
C LEU A 198 -4.79 -16.43 4.98
N LEU A 199 -4.14 -16.03 3.88
CA LEU A 199 -4.71 -15.09 2.92
C LEU A 199 -6.13 -15.47 2.43
N PRO A 200 -6.46 -16.74 2.10
CA PRO A 200 -7.82 -17.11 1.71
C PRO A 200 -8.87 -16.76 2.77
N GLU A 201 -8.54 -16.90 4.05
CA GLU A 201 -9.40 -16.57 5.18
C GLU A 201 -9.54 -15.06 5.37
N VAL A 202 -8.46 -14.30 5.14
CA VAL A 202 -8.51 -12.83 5.10
C VAL A 202 -9.42 -12.36 3.98
N LEU A 203 -9.24 -12.87 2.75
CA LEU A 203 -10.09 -12.53 1.61
C LEU A 203 -11.55 -12.91 1.85
N GLN A 204 -11.82 -14.07 2.46
CA GLN A 204 -13.18 -14.45 2.84
C GLN A 204 -13.80 -13.46 3.84
N GLY A 205 -13.04 -13.04 4.85
CA GLY A 205 -13.49 -12.04 5.83
C GLY A 205 -13.74 -10.67 5.21
N TYR A 206 -12.92 -10.28 4.24
CA TYR A 206 -13.06 -9.05 3.48
C TYR A 206 -14.33 -9.06 2.62
N CYS A 207 -14.48 -10.08 1.78
CA CYS A 207 -15.60 -10.20 0.84
C CYS A 207 -16.97 -10.37 1.54
N ALA A 208 -16.99 -10.82 2.80
CA ALA A 208 -18.23 -10.92 3.58
C ALA A 208 -18.84 -9.55 3.93
N THR A 209 -18.06 -8.48 3.91
CA THR A 209 -18.52 -7.12 4.21
C THR A 209 -18.80 -6.36 2.92
N ARG A 210 -17.80 -6.24 2.05
CA ARG A 210 -17.95 -5.67 0.70
C ARG A 210 -16.99 -6.35 -0.27
N ALA A 211 -17.53 -7.26 -1.08
CA ALA A 211 -16.75 -7.91 -2.12
C ALA A 211 -16.18 -6.88 -3.11
N PRO A 212 -14.92 -7.04 -3.55
CA PRO A 212 -14.41 -6.32 -4.71
C PRO A 212 -15.24 -6.64 -5.95
N ARG A 213 -15.09 -5.82 -7.00
CA ARG A 213 -15.81 -6.02 -8.25
C ARG A 213 -15.41 -7.35 -8.90
N ASP A 214 -16.35 -8.01 -9.57
CA ASP A 214 -16.11 -9.22 -10.34
C ASP A 214 -14.84 -9.11 -11.21
N GLY A 215 -14.05 -10.19 -11.23
CA GLY A 215 -12.77 -10.24 -11.93
C GLY A 215 -11.60 -9.53 -11.23
N TRP A 216 -11.73 -9.11 -9.96
CA TRP A 216 -10.63 -8.45 -9.22
C TRP A 216 -9.37 -9.30 -9.13
N GLU A 217 -9.50 -10.62 -9.04
CA GLU A 217 -8.37 -11.55 -9.00
C GLU A 217 -7.52 -11.45 -10.29
N GLU A 218 -8.16 -11.23 -11.43
CA GLU A 218 -7.48 -11.01 -12.72
C GLU A 218 -6.73 -9.67 -12.74
N ARG A 219 -7.20 -8.67 -11.97
CA ARG A 219 -6.60 -7.34 -11.84
C ARG A 219 -5.49 -7.28 -10.78
N VAL A 220 -5.19 -8.35 -10.05
CA VAL A 220 -4.08 -8.36 -9.09
C VAL A 220 -2.74 -7.89 -9.70
N PRO A 221 -2.33 -8.32 -10.91
CA PRO A 221 -1.12 -7.82 -11.55
C PRO A 221 -1.13 -6.30 -11.83
N LEU A 222 -2.30 -5.71 -12.11
CA LEU A 222 -2.45 -4.27 -12.32
C LEU A 222 -2.11 -3.50 -11.03
N HIS A 223 -2.68 -3.94 -9.92
CA HIS A 223 -2.45 -3.35 -8.61
C HIS A 223 -1.04 -3.65 -8.05
N GLN A 224 -0.34 -4.64 -8.60
CA GLN A 224 1.05 -4.95 -8.24
C GLN A 224 2.09 -4.12 -9.02
N LEU A 225 1.71 -3.37 -10.06
CA LEU A 225 2.66 -2.54 -10.81
C LEU A 225 3.39 -1.52 -9.91
N HIS A 226 2.66 -0.83 -9.02
CA HIS A 226 3.25 0.14 -8.10
C HIS A 226 4.29 -0.49 -7.15
N PRO A 227 3.94 -1.48 -6.31
CA PRO A 227 4.92 -2.05 -5.37
C PRO A 227 6.10 -2.72 -6.08
N LEU A 228 5.86 -3.37 -7.24
CA LEU A 228 6.95 -3.92 -8.04
C LEU A 228 7.87 -2.83 -8.59
N ALA A 229 7.34 -1.68 -9.02
CA ALA A 229 8.15 -0.53 -9.44
C ALA A 229 8.96 0.05 -8.28
N VAL A 230 8.36 0.18 -7.09
CA VAL A 230 9.06 0.63 -5.87
C VAL A 230 10.22 -0.32 -5.56
N HIS A 231 10.00 -1.62 -5.56
CA HIS A 231 11.06 -2.60 -5.28
C HIS A 231 12.13 -2.64 -6.39
N ALA A 232 11.73 -2.64 -7.67
CA ALA A 232 12.67 -2.55 -8.79
C ALA A 232 13.54 -1.30 -8.72
N ALA A 233 13.04 -0.22 -8.13
CA ALA A 233 13.79 1.01 -8.01
C ALA A 233 14.92 0.97 -6.96
N GLY A 234 14.95 -0.01 -6.04
CA GLY A 234 15.94 -0.07 -4.95
C GLY A 234 16.48 -1.45 -4.54
N HIS A 235 15.84 -2.55 -4.94
CA HIS A 235 16.08 -3.88 -4.37
C HIS A 235 16.58 -4.93 -5.39
N GLY A 236 16.78 -4.52 -6.65
CA GLY A 236 17.48 -5.31 -7.67
C GLY A 236 16.64 -5.72 -8.88
N PRO A 237 17.27 -6.37 -9.87
CA PRO A 237 16.68 -6.61 -11.20
C PRO A 237 15.60 -7.70 -11.25
N SER A 238 15.53 -8.57 -10.23
CA SER A 238 14.45 -9.57 -10.13
C SER A 238 13.08 -8.91 -10.10
N TYR A 239 12.93 -7.81 -9.34
CA TYR A 239 11.70 -7.04 -9.27
C TYR A 239 11.36 -6.33 -10.58
N GLY A 240 12.36 -5.90 -11.36
CA GLY A 240 12.12 -5.36 -12.70
C GLY A 240 11.56 -6.42 -13.66
N SER A 241 12.03 -7.66 -13.54
CA SER A 241 11.52 -8.80 -14.31
C SER A 241 10.08 -9.17 -13.92
N GLU A 242 9.74 -9.08 -12.63
CA GLU A 242 8.37 -9.29 -12.15
C GLU A 242 7.44 -8.12 -12.55
N LEU A 243 7.91 -6.87 -12.46
CA LEU A 243 7.17 -5.68 -12.93
C LEU A 243 6.79 -5.83 -14.40
N HIS A 244 7.73 -6.25 -15.23
CA HIS A 244 7.47 -6.50 -16.64
C HIS A 244 6.44 -7.62 -16.84
N ARG A 245 6.58 -8.74 -16.13
CA ARG A 245 5.60 -9.84 -16.18
C ARG A 245 4.19 -9.39 -15.77
N ALA A 246 4.08 -8.58 -14.72
CA ALA A 246 2.82 -7.98 -14.30
C ALA A 246 2.24 -7.09 -15.41
N ALA A 247 3.04 -6.20 -16.01
CA ALA A 247 2.60 -5.37 -17.13
C ALA A 247 2.10 -6.20 -18.33
N ARG A 248 2.83 -7.26 -18.71
CA ARG A 248 2.39 -8.17 -19.78
C ARG A 248 1.09 -8.90 -19.43
N ALA A 249 0.79 -9.13 -18.15
CA ALA A 249 -0.49 -9.70 -17.71
C ALA A 249 -1.63 -8.69 -17.86
N VAL A 250 -1.40 -7.44 -17.44
CA VAL A 250 -2.37 -6.35 -17.62
C VAL A 250 -2.65 -6.09 -19.09
N GLU A 251 -1.64 -6.14 -19.97
CA GLU A 251 -1.82 -5.96 -21.41
C GLU A 251 -2.77 -7.00 -22.03
N ARG A 252 -2.93 -8.18 -21.42
CA ARG A 252 -3.90 -9.20 -21.89
C ARG A 252 -5.33 -8.94 -21.43
N LEU A 253 -5.53 -7.99 -20.51
CA LEU A 253 -6.85 -7.58 -20.02
C LEU A 253 -7.39 -6.36 -20.77
N LEU A 254 -6.53 -5.66 -21.54
CA LEU A 254 -6.89 -4.56 -22.45
C LEU A 254 -7.52 -5.12 -23.74
#